data_AF-A0A661MGY8-F1
#
_entry.id   AF-A0A661MGY8-F1
#
_cell.length_a   1.000
_cell.length_b   1.000
_cell.length_c   1.000
_cell.angle_alpha   90.00
_cell.angle_beta   90.00
_cell.angle_gamma   90.00
#
_symmetry.space_group_name_H-M   'P 1'
#
loop_
_entity.id
_entity.type
_entity.pdbx_description
1 polymer ?
#
loop_
_entity_poly.entity_id
_entity_poly.type
_entity_poly.pdbx_seq_one_letter_code
_entity_poly.pdbx_strand_id
1 'polypeptide(L)'
;MAEIKSTMDIIMEKTKGLTLTEEERRKIGEEETRRKVNGLVQRYLDGRIDTAKVTEEVGSVPEVRREFFLQEMKRNLLERIDPALDHGPILSLLASLPGVDVGALQREIERFRTETRERRRLQEKALLDELEERGIRGDAVVPNVEADPRWQGYLKEVKARFGERVGRMG
;
A
#
# COMPACT_ATOMS: atom_id res chain seq x y z
N MET A 1 27.96 -4.81 26.27
CA MET A 1 27.10 -4.32 25.17
C MET A 1 27.50 -5.09 23.94
N ALA A 2 26.62 -5.94 23.41
CA ALA A 2 26.91 -6.70 22.19
C ALA A 2 26.49 -5.85 20.98
N GLU A 3 27.45 -5.39 20.19
CA GLU A 3 27.17 -4.70 18.93
C GLU A 3 26.52 -5.69 17.97
N ILE A 4 25.24 -5.47 17.64
CA ILE A 4 24.57 -6.26 16.61
C ILE A 4 25.12 -5.80 15.26
N LYS A 5 26.07 -6.57 14.72
CA LYS A 5 26.66 -6.37 13.39
C LYS A 5 25.57 -6.44 12.30
N SER A 6 25.66 -5.58 11.29
CA SER A 6 24.74 -5.64 10.15
C SER A 6 24.96 -6.93 9.37
N THR A 7 23.93 -7.44 8.68
CA THR A 7 24.06 -8.59 7.77
C THR A 7 25.16 -8.34 6.74
N MET A 8 25.28 -7.10 6.25
CA MET A 8 26.39 -6.62 5.43
C MET A 8 27.78 -6.83 6.07
N ASP A 9 27.94 -6.55 7.36
CA ASP A 9 29.23 -6.68 8.06
C ASP A 9 29.61 -8.16 8.17
N ILE A 10 28.63 -9.02 8.45
CA ILE A 10 28.81 -10.47 8.51
C ILE A 10 29.17 -11.03 7.13
N ILE A 11 28.52 -10.57 6.06
CA ILE A 11 28.81 -10.99 4.69
C ILE A 11 30.22 -10.53 4.30
N MET A 12 30.59 -9.27 4.55
CA MET A 12 31.92 -8.74 4.26
C MET A 12 33.03 -9.46 5.04
N GLU A 13 32.77 -9.87 6.28
CA GLU A 13 33.69 -10.67 7.08
C GLU A 13 33.86 -12.08 6.49
N LYS A 14 32.79 -12.67 5.93
CA LYS A 14 32.78 -14.00 5.30
C LYS A 14 33.22 -14.04 3.83
N THR A 15 33.20 -12.92 3.11
CA THR A 15 33.62 -12.82 1.70
C THR A 15 34.98 -12.13 1.53
N LYS A 16 35.84 -12.12 2.56
CA LYS A 16 37.25 -11.70 2.45
C LYS A 16 37.95 -12.52 1.35
N GLY A 17 38.02 -11.98 0.14
CA GLY A 17 38.62 -12.61 -1.04
C GLY A 17 37.74 -12.57 -2.31
N LEU A 18 36.44 -12.29 -2.19
CA LEU A 18 35.54 -12.06 -3.31
C LEU A 18 35.20 -10.55 -3.36
N THR A 19 35.67 -9.86 -4.39
CA THR A 19 35.34 -8.45 -4.60
C THR A 19 33.89 -8.34 -5.07
N LEU A 20 32.96 -8.19 -4.11
CA LEU A 20 31.62 -7.70 -4.40
C LEU A 20 31.75 -6.41 -5.21
N THR A 21 31.09 -6.37 -6.36
CA THR A 21 31.01 -5.15 -7.16
C THR A 21 30.24 -4.08 -6.39
N GLU A 22 30.51 -2.81 -6.69
CA GLU A 22 29.81 -1.68 -6.06
C GLU A 22 28.29 -1.77 -6.30
N GLU A 23 27.88 -2.34 -7.44
CA GLU A 23 26.48 -2.57 -7.77
C GLU A 23 25.82 -3.62 -6.87
N GLU A 24 26.51 -4.72 -6.58
CA GLU A 24 26.01 -5.76 -5.66
C GLU A 24 25.95 -5.25 -4.22
N ARG A 25 26.94 -4.44 -3.79
CA ARG A 25 26.89 -3.76 -2.49
C ARG A 25 25.67 -2.87 -2.35
N ARG A 26 25.37 -2.06 -3.37
CA ARG A 26 24.20 -1.18 -3.38
C ARG A 26 22.90 -1.97 -3.28
N LYS A 27 22.73 -3.03 -4.09
CA LYS A 27 21.53 -3.88 -4.07
C LYS A 27 21.26 -4.50 -2.70
N ILE A 28 22.30 -5.01 -2.03
CA ILE A 28 22.18 -5.59 -0.69
C ILE A 28 21.74 -4.51 0.32
N GLY A 29 22.34 -3.32 0.27
CA GLY A 29 21.95 -2.20 1.15
C GLY A 29 20.52 -1.72 0.94
N GLU A 30 20.04 -1.73 -0.31
CA GLU A 30 18.65 -1.40 -0.64
C GLU A 30 17.66 -2.46 -0.12
N GLU A 31 17.98 -3.74 -0.28
CA GLU A 31 17.17 -4.82 0.28
C GLU A 31 17.12 -4.79 1.81
N GLU A 32 18.25 -4.54 2.47
CA GLU A 32 18.28 -4.38 3.93
C GLU A 32 17.36 -3.23 4.37
N THR A 33 17.40 -2.11 3.65
CA THR A 33 16.54 -0.96 3.94
C THR A 33 15.07 -1.31 3.75
N ARG A 34 14.71 -1.99 2.64
CA ARG A 34 13.35 -2.49 2.39
C ARG A 34 12.85 -3.38 3.52
N ARG A 35 13.68 -4.33 3.97
CA ARG A 35 13.31 -5.24 5.09
C ARG A 35 13.09 -4.47 6.37
N LYS A 36 13.95 -3.49 6.70
CA LYS A 36 13.80 -2.63 7.89
C LYS A 36 12.52 -1.80 7.83
N VAL A 37 12.26 -1.14 6.70
CA VAL A 37 11.03 -0.37 6.47
C VAL A 37 9.80 -1.26 6.63
N ASN A 38 9.79 -2.43 5.99
CA ASN A 38 8.66 -3.34 6.08
C ASN A 38 8.39 -3.79 7.53
N GLY A 39 9.45 -4.14 8.28
CA GLY A 39 9.31 -4.52 9.69
C GLY A 39 8.84 -3.37 10.59
N LEU A 40 9.26 -2.14 10.31
CA LEU A 40 8.82 -0.95 11.02
C LEU A 40 7.34 -0.65 10.76
N VAL A 41 6.93 -0.63 9.48
CA VAL A 41 5.53 -0.42 9.07
C VAL A 41 4.62 -1.51 9.64
N GLN A 42 5.03 -2.79 9.58
CA GLN A 42 4.23 -3.88 10.14
C GLN A 42 4.02 -3.74 11.65
N ARG A 43 5.07 -3.46 12.42
CA ARG A 43 4.92 -3.25 13.87
C ARG A 43 3.97 -2.10 14.19
N TYR A 44 3.99 -1.03 13.40
CA TYR A 44 3.06 0.09 13.56
C TYR A 44 1.62 -0.32 13.25
N LEU A 45 1.38 -0.99 12.13
CA LEU A 45 0.04 -1.45 11.73
C LEU A 45 -0.53 -2.50 12.68
N ASP A 46 0.32 -3.32 13.30
CA ASP A 46 -0.05 -4.27 14.35
C ASP A 46 -0.33 -3.60 15.71
N GLY A 47 -0.15 -2.27 15.82
CA GLY A 47 -0.31 -1.52 17.06
C GLY A 47 0.78 -1.80 18.12
N ARG A 48 1.90 -2.41 17.73
CA ARG A 48 3.01 -2.74 18.64
C ARG A 48 3.89 -1.54 18.96
N ILE A 49 3.86 -0.52 18.10
CA ILE A 49 4.55 0.75 18.24
C ILE A 49 3.64 1.88 17.78
N ASP A 50 3.83 3.07 18.30
CA ASP A 50 3.08 4.27 17.90
C ASP A 50 3.88 5.14 16.91
N THR A 51 3.27 6.24 16.47
CA THR A 51 3.88 7.16 15.52
C THR A 51 5.16 7.78 16.09
N ALA A 52 5.21 8.07 17.39
CA ALA A 52 6.39 8.64 18.04
C ALA A 52 7.60 7.69 17.95
N LYS A 53 7.37 6.39 18.18
CA LYS A 53 8.41 5.38 18.04
C LYS A 53 8.86 5.20 16.59
N VAL A 54 7.95 5.32 15.61
CA VAL A 54 8.33 5.33 14.19
C VAL A 54 9.21 6.54 13.86
N THR A 55 8.86 7.73 14.34
CA THR A 55 9.68 8.94 14.17
C THR A 55 11.06 8.79 14.80
N GLU A 56 11.15 8.19 15.98
CA GLU A 56 12.42 7.88 16.65
C GLU A 56 13.29 6.93 15.80
N GLU A 57 12.72 5.82 15.33
CA GLU A 57 13.46 4.85 14.50
C GLU A 57 13.91 5.46 13.17
N VAL A 58 13.07 6.26 12.51
CA VAL A 58 13.46 7.07 11.34
C VAL A 58 14.57 8.06 11.72
N GLY A 59 14.47 8.69 12.89
CA GLY A 59 15.49 9.57 13.48
C GLY A 59 16.86 8.91 13.61
N SER A 60 16.91 7.63 13.94
CA SER A 60 18.15 6.86 14.09
C SER A 60 18.83 6.47 12.76
N VAL A 61 18.14 6.61 11.63
CA VAL A 61 18.70 6.29 10.31
C VAL A 61 19.78 7.33 9.95
N PRO A 62 20.98 6.90 9.51
CA PRO A 62 22.01 7.82 9.04
C PRO A 62 21.49 8.78 7.96
N GLU A 63 21.86 10.05 8.02
CA GLU A 63 21.36 11.10 7.13
C GLU A 63 21.51 10.74 5.64
N VAL A 64 22.66 10.17 5.27
CA VAL A 64 22.98 9.69 3.91
C VAL A 64 21.98 8.64 3.38
N ARG A 65 21.31 7.89 4.27
CA ARG A 65 20.31 6.86 3.91
C ARG A 65 18.88 7.27 4.22
N ARG A 66 18.68 8.40 4.90
CA ARG A 66 17.36 8.83 5.41
C ARG A 66 16.37 9.10 4.29
N GLU A 67 16.82 9.76 3.22
CA GLU A 67 15.96 10.03 2.06
C GLU A 67 15.46 8.72 1.44
N PHE A 68 16.35 7.79 1.12
CA PHE A 68 15.97 6.49 0.58
C PHE A 68 15.04 5.73 1.53
N PHE A 69 15.31 5.74 2.83
CA PHE A 69 14.44 5.08 3.83
C PHE A 69 13.02 5.66 3.83
N LEU A 70 12.88 7.00 3.78
CA LEU A 70 11.59 7.67 3.72
C LEU A 70 10.85 7.35 2.41
N GLN A 71 11.56 7.32 1.28
CA GLN A 71 10.98 6.96 -0.03
C GLN A 71 10.45 5.52 -0.02
N GLU A 72 11.25 4.58 0.48
CA GLU A 72 10.83 3.18 0.62
C GLU A 72 9.64 3.03 1.57
N MET A 73 9.58 3.83 2.65
CA MET A 73 8.45 3.84 3.58
C MET A 73 7.18 4.38 2.95
N LYS A 74 7.24 5.51 2.22
CA LYS A 74 6.10 6.04 1.48
C LYS A 74 5.56 5.01 0.51
N ARG A 75 6.43 4.43 -0.32
CA ARG A 75 6.04 3.42 -1.30
C ARG A 75 5.38 2.21 -0.61
N ASN A 76 5.99 1.69 0.46
CA ASN A 76 5.44 0.54 1.19
C ASN A 76 4.05 0.83 1.77
N LEU A 77 3.81 2.04 2.27
CA LEU A 77 2.50 2.44 2.79
C LEU A 77 1.46 2.61 1.68
N LEU A 78 1.83 3.24 0.57
CA LEU A 78 0.95 3.45 -0.58
C LEU A 78 0.56 2.12 -1.26
N GLU A 79 1.49 1.17 -1.37
CA GLU A 79 1.25 -0.18 -1.90
C GLU A 79 0.22 -0.99 -1.08
N ARG A 80 0.01 -0.63 0.20
CA ARG A 80 -0.90 -1.31 1.12
C ARG A 80 -2.32 -0.74 1.10
N ILE A 81 -2.57 0.34 0.35
CA ILE A 81 -3.88 0.98 0.29
C ILE A 81 -4.78 0.22 -0.67
N ASP A 82 -5.86 -0.35 -0.14
CA ASP A 82 -7.05 -0.74 -0.89
C ASP A 82 -8.14 0.32 -0.69
N PRO A 83 -8.57 1.04 -1.75
CA PRO A 83 -9.58 2.08 -1.61
C PRO A 83 -10.96 1.55 -1.16
N ALA A 84 -11.19 0.24 -1.22
CA ALA A 84 -12.40 -0.41 -0.70
C ALA A 84 -12.39 -0.59 0.83
N LEU A 85 -11.23 -0.47 1.49
CA LEU A 85 -11.08 -0.65 2.93
C LEU A 85 -10.81 0.68 3.63
N ASP A 86 -10.94 0.69 4.96
CA ASP A 86 -10.48 1.79 5.81
C ASP A 86 -9.02 1.58 6.23
N HIS A 87 -8.24 2.64 6.10
CA HIS A 87 -6.79 2.64 6.29
C HIS A 87 -6.33 3.77 7.22
N GLY A 88 -7.18 4.16 8.18
CA GLY A 88 -6.89 5.21 9.18
C GLY A 88 -5.44 5.22 9.71
N PRO A 89 -4.87 4.09 10.16
CA PRO A 89 -3.47 4.04 10.61
C PRO A 89 -2.46 4.37 9.51
N ILE A 90 -2.63 3.84 8.29
CA ILE A 90 -1.74 4.13 7.15
C ILE A 90 -1.79 5.62 6.80
N LEU A 91 -2.99 6.20 6.72
CA LEU A 91 -3.17 7.62 6.44
C LEU A 91 -2.54 8.51 7.53
N SER A 92 -2.68 8.10 8.79
CA SER A 92 -2.09 8.82 9.94
C SER A 92 -0.56 8.80 9.88
N LEU A 93 0.04 7.65 9.55
CA LEU A 93 1.48 7.54 9.41
C LEU A 93 1.98 8.33 8.19
N LEU A 94 1.33 8.21 7.04
CA LEU A 94 1.65 9.00 5.85
C LEU A 94 1.60 10.52 6.12
N ALA A 95 0.65 10.98 6.93
CA ALA A 95 0.52 12.40 7.30
C ALA A 95 1.69 12.91 8.14
N SER A 96 2.37 12.01 8.87
CA SER A 96 3.57 12.36 9.63
C SER A 96 4.84 12.41 8.78
N LEU A 97 4.81 11.89 7.55
CA LEU A 97 5.97 11.87 6.66
C LEU A 97 6.06 13.14 5.81
N PRO A 98 7.28 13.66 5.58
CA PRO A 98 7.45 14.88 4.80
C PRO A 98 7.12 14.65 3.31
N GLY A 99 6.41 15.60 2.71
CA GLY A 99 6.15 15.61 1.26
C GLY A 99 5.10 14.59 0.80
N VAL A 100 4.12 14.26 1.63
CA VAL A 100 2.93 13.47 1.23
C VAL A 100 1.69 14.35 1.37
N ASP A 101 0.94 14.53 0.28
CA ASP A 101 -0.39 15.15 0.33
C ASP A 101 -1.45 14.08 0.65
N VAL A 102 -1.66 13.84 1.94
CA VAL A 102 -2.70 12.91 2.42
C VAL A 102 -4.10 13.37 2.01
N GLY A 103 -4.31 14.67 1.84
CA GLY A 103 -5.58 15.20 1.33
C GLY A 103 -5.84 14.78 -0.11
N ALA A 104 -4.82 14.79 -0.99
CA ALA A 104 -4.94 14.29 -2.35
C ALA A 104 -5.27 12.80 -2.38
N LEU A 105 -4.60 12.01 -1.53
CA LEU A 105 -4.86 10.59 -1.41
C LEU A 105 -6.29 10.30 -0.93
N GLN A 106 -6.77 11.00 0.10
CA GLN A 106 -8.15 10.89 0.59
C GLN A 106 -9.18 11.24 -0.50
N ARG A 107 -8.93 12.31 -1.27
CA ARG A 107 -9.81 12.68 -2.40
C ARG A 107 -9.86 11.57 -3.46
N GLU A 108 -8.74 10.91 -3.76
CA GLU A 108 -8.74 9.80 -4.71
C GLU A 108 -9.40 8.53 -4.18
N ILE A 109 -9.29 8.23 -2.88
CA ILE A 109 -10.05 7.15 -2.24
C ILE A 109 -11.55 7.43 -2.33
N GLU A 110 -11.98 8.65 -2.00
CA GLU A 110 -13.40 9.02 -2.07
C GLU A 110 -13.94 9.05 -3.51
N ARG A 111 -13.11 9.47 -4.48
CA ARG A 111 -13.45 9.35 -5.90
C ARG A 111 -13.70 7.89 -6.29
N PHE A 112 -12.78 6.99 -5.93
CA PHE A 112 -12.92 5.55 -6.20
C PHE A 112 -14.22 5.01 -5.59
N ARG A 113 -14.48 5.31 -4.32
CA ARG A 113 -15.65 4.82 -3.59
C ARG A 113 -16.96 5.32 -4.19
N THR A 114 -16.99 6.58 -4.61
CA THR A 114 -18.16 7.19 -5.25
C THR A 114 -18.42 6.55 -6.62
N GLU A 115 -17.42 6.50 -7.50
CA GLU A 115 -17.53 5.92 -8.84
C GLU A 115 -18.00 4.46 -8.78
N THR A 116 -17.39 3.68 -7.87
CA THR A 116 -17.71 2.26 -7.67
C THR A 116 -19.13 2.07 -7.15
N ARG A 117 -19.57 2.89 -6.18
CA ARG A 117 -20.93 2.81 -5.62
C ARG A 117 -22.00 3.14 -6.66
N GLU A 118 -21.78 4.17 -7.46
CA GLU A 118 -22.71 4.57 -8.52
C GLU A 118 -22.80 3.49 -9.60
N ARG A 119 -21.65 2.97 -10.05
CA ARG A 119 -21.64 1.90 -11.05
C ARG A 119 -22.28 0.62 -10.53
N ARG A 120 -22.06 0.25 -9.27
CA ARG A 120 -22.68 -0.92 -8.63
C ARG A 120 -24.19 -0.83 -8.68
N ARG A 121 -24.76 0.33 -8.35
CA ARG A 121 -26.23 0.56 -8.38
C ARG A 121 -26.81 0.43 -9.78
N LEU A 122 -26.10 0.93 -10.80
CA LEU A 122 -26.51 0.78 -12.19
C LEU A 122 -26.49 -0.69 -12.63
N GLN A 123 -25.45 -1.42 -12.22
CA GLN A 123 -25.33 -2.85 -12.54
C GLN A 123 -26.38 -3.70 -11.83
N GLU A 124 -26.65 -3.39 -10.55
CA GLU A 124 -27.71 -4.03 -9.76
C GLU A 124 -29.08 -3.86 -10.41
N LYS A 125 -29.40 -2.63 -10.88
CA LYS A 125 -30.64 -2.36 -11.60
C LYS A 125 -30.72 -3.15 -12.92
N ALA A 126 -29.65 -3.15 -13.72
CA ALA A 126 -29.62 -3.90 -14.98
C ALA A 126 -29.83 -5.41 -14.77
N LEU A 127 -29.24 -5.98 -13.71
CA LEU A 127 -29.44 -7.39 -13.35
C LEU A 127 -30.86 -7.68 -12.87
N LEU A 128 -31.50 -6.75 -12.15
CA LEU A 128 -32.91 -6.88 -11.78
C LEU A 128 -33.81 -6.87 -13.01
N ASP A 129 -33.57 -5.96 -13.96
CA ASP A 129 -34.33 -5.87 -15.21
C ASP A 129 -34.18 -7.19 -16.02
N GLU A 130 -32.96 -7.74 -16.14
CA GLU A 130 -32.69 -9.04 -16.78
C GLU A 130 -33.39 -10.22 -16.08
N LEU A 131 -33.48 -10.20 -14.74
CA LEU A 131 -34.21 -11.21 -13.98
C LEU A 131 -35.72 -11.10 -14.19
N GLU A 132 -36.24 -9.87 -14.27
CA GLU A 132 -37.65 -9.61 -14.51
C GLU A 132 -38.11 -10.09 -15.90
N GLU A 133 -37.28 -9.87 -16.93
CA GLU A 133 -37.50 -10.41 -18.29
C GLU A 133 -37.55 -11.94 -18.32
N ARG A 134 -36.83 -12.58 -17.40
CA ARG A 134 -36.83 -14.05 -17.21
C ARG A 134 -37.97 -14.54 -16.31
N GLY A 135 -38.87 -13.64 -15.89
CA GLY A 135 -40.03 -13.95 -15.06
C GLY A 135 -39.72 -14.10 -13.56
N ILE A 136 -38.50 -13.76 -13.13
CA ILE A 136 -38.10 -13.78 -11.72
C ILE A 136 -38.40 -12.41 -11.12
N ARG A 137 -39.35 -12.33 -10.19
CA ARG A 137 -39.85 -11.08 -9.62
C ARG A 137 -40.09 -11.20 -8.11
N GLY A 138 -40.07 -10.08 -7.41
CA GLY A 138 -40.42 -9.97 -6.00
C GLY A 138 -39.40 -9.16 -5.19
N ASP A 139 -39.86 -8.54 -4.11
CA ASP A 139 -39.07 -7.62 -3.28
C ASP A 139 -37.88 -8.30 -2.56
N ALA A 140 -37.91 -9.64 -2.47
CA ALA A 140 -36.84 -10.44 -1.90
C ALA A 140 -35.75 -10.84 -2.92
N VAL A 141 -35.90 -10.49 -4.19
CA VAL A 141 -34.92 -10.82 -5.23
C VAL A 141 -33.74 -9.86 -5.12
N VAL A 142 -32.56 -10.39 -4.77
CA VAL A 142 -31.31 -9.64 -4.69
C VAL A 142 -30.32 -10.21 -5.70
N PRO A 143 -29.94 -9.48 -6.77
CA PRO A 143 -28.99 -9.98 -7.74
C PRO A 143 -27.57 -10.00 -7.17
N ASN A 144 -26.79 -11.01 -7.53
CA ASN A 144 -25.39 -11.10 -7.15
C ASN A 144 -24.51 -10.29 -8.11
N VAL A 145 -24.33 -9.00 -7.80
CA VAL A 145 -23.49 -8.09 -8.60
C VAL A 145 -22.02 -8.53 -8.62
N GLU A 146 -21.51 -9.08 -7.50
CA GLU A 146 -20.10 -9.50 -7.39
C GLU A 146 -19.75 -10.69 -8.32
N ALA A 147 -20.76 -11.48 -8.69
CA ALA A 147 -20.64 -12.57 -9.65
C ALA A 147 -20.78 -12.14 -11.12
N ASP A 148 -21.17 -10.89 -11.41
CA ASP A 148 -21.32 -10.40 -12.78
C ASP A 148 -19.94 -10.12 -13.44
N PRO A 149 -19.59 -10.78 -14.56
CA PRO A 149 -18.34 -10.51 -15.27
C PRO A 149 -18.16 -9.05 -15.69
N ARG A 150 -19.25 -8.33 -16.00
CA ARG A 150 -19.22 -6.91 -16.36
C ARG A 150 -18.77 -6.06 -15.18
N TRP A 151 -19.25 -6.40 -13.98
CA TRP A 151 -18.85 -5.76 -12.74
C TRP A 151 -17.38 -6.03 -12.41
N GLN A 152 -16.97 -7.30 -12.47
CA GLN A 152 -15.59 -7.70 -12.18
C GLN A 152 -14.59 -7.01 -13.12
N GLY A 153 -14.92 -6.91 -14.42
CA GLY A 153 -14.12 -6.20 -15.41
C GLY A 153 -13.97 -4.71 -15.07
N TYR A 154 -15.09 -4.05 -14.78
CA TYR A 154 -15.09 -2.65 -14.37
C TYR A 154 -14.27 -2.41 -13.10
N LEU A 155 -14.50 -3.20 -12.05
CA LEU A 155 -13.80 -3.05 -10.77
C LEU A 155 -12.28 -3.21 -10.94
N LYS A 156 -11.84 -4.15 -11.78
CA LYS A 156 -10.43 -4.35 -12.10
C LYS A 156 -9.82 -3.11 -12.77
N GLU A 157 -10.53 -2.51 -13.72
CA GLU A 157 -10.08 -1.29 -14.41
C GLU A 157 -9.96 -0.11 -13.44
N VAL A 158 -10.99 0.14 -12.62
CA VAL A 158 -10.99 1.25 -11.66
C VAL A 158 -9.87 1.06 -10.63
N LYS A 159 -9.64 -0.16 -10.14
CA LYS A 159 -8.53 -0.47 -9.23
C LYS A 159 -7.16 -0.21 -9.88
N ALA A 160 -6.98 -0.57 -11.15
CA ALA A 160 -5.74 -0.29 -11.88
C ALA A 160 -5.49 1.23 -12.01
N ARG A 161 -6.51 2.00 -12.43
CA ARG A 161 -6.41 3.47 -12.53
C ARG A 161 -6.14 4.12 -11.18
N PHE A 162 -6.71 3.60 -10.09
CA PHE A 162 -6.40 4.06 -8.74
C PHE A 162 -4.93 3.81 -8.40
N GLY A 163 -4.43 2.59 -8.62
CA GLY A 163 -3.03 2.23 -8.41
C GLY A 163 -2.05 3.13 -9.17
N GLU A 164 -2.34 3.44 -10.44
CA GLU A 164 -1.53 4.38 -11.24
C GLU A 164 -1.54 5.82 -10.72
N ARG A 165 -2.67 6.28 -10.16
CA ARG A 165 -2.77 7.62 -9.55
C ARG A 165 -2.01 7.68 -8.23
N VAL A 166 -2.18 6.67 -7.38
CA VAL A 166 -1.53 6.59 -6.06
C VAL A 166 -0.03 6.34 -6.21
N GLY A 167 0.41 5.51 -7.16
CA GLY A 167 1.82 5.26 -7.43
C GLY A 167 2.60 6.49 -7.90
N ARG A 168 1.91 7.50 -8.46
CA ARG A 168 2.50 8.81 -8.80
C ARG A 168 2.63 9.77 -7.61
N MET A 169 2.06 9.42 -6.46
CA MET A 169 2.10 10.22 -5.23
C MET A 169 3.23 9.80 -4.27
N GLY A 170 3.88 8.66 -4.53
CA GLY A 170 5.04 8.17 -3.79
C GLY A 170 6.33 8.68 -4.40
#